data_AF-A0A5B7HVF1-F1
#
_entry.id   AF-A0A5B7HVF1-F1
#
_cell.length_a   1.000
_cell.length_b   1.000
_cell.length_c   1.000
_cell.angle_alpha   90.00
_cell.angle_beta   90.00
_cell.angle_gamma   90.00
#
_symmetry.space_group_name_H-M   'P 1'
#
loop_
_entity.id
_entity.type
_entity.pdbx_description
1 polymer ?
#
loop_
_entity_poly.entity_id
_entity_poly.type
_entity_poly.pdbx_seq_one_letter_code
_entity_poly.pdbx_strand_id
1 'polypeptide(L)' 'MLEEFVDEMELENLNVTLAEGRVTWNAREHESAIDYLLVNERMREIVSHMWIDKDGMVDIVSDHNMLVMD' A
#
# COMPACT_ATOMS: atom_id res chain seq x y z
N MET A 1 14.31 10.61 -1.62
CA MET A 1 13.17 9.95 -2.33
C MET A 1 12.55 8.92 -1.38
N LEU A 2 11.34 8.40 -1.67
CA LEU A 2 10.71 7.41 -0.79
C LEU A 2 11.59 6.16 -0.62
N GLU A 3 12.20 5.66 -1.69
CA GLU A 3 13.11 4.51 -1.65
C GLU A 3 14.29 4.76 -0.71
N GLU A 4 14.98 5.90 -0.87
CA GLU A 4 16.07 6.30 0.03
C GLU A 4 15.62 6.38 1.50
N PHE A 5 14.42 6.91 1.78
CA PHE A 5 13.88 6.96 3.14
C PHE A 5 13.59 5.57 3.70
N VAL A 6 13.03 4.68 2.89
CA VAL A 6 12.74 3.29 3.27
C VAL A 6 14.03 2.54 3.59
N ASP A 7 15.06 2.71 2.75
CA ASP A 7 16.37 2.09 2.94
C ASP A 7 17.10 2.65 4.18
N GLU A 8 17.14 3.98 4.34
CA GLU A 8 17.81 4.65 5.48
C GLU A 8 17.18 4.28 6.82
N MET A 9 15.87 4.05 6.85
CA MET A 9 15.12 3.74 8.07
C MET A 9 14.95 2.23 8.30
N GLU A 10 15.53 1.39 7.44
CA GLU A 10 15.42 -0.08 7.49
C GLU A 10 13.95 -0.55 7.54
N LEU A 11 13.10 0.07 6.71
CA LEU A 11 11.69 -0.28 6.58
C LEU A 11 11.47 -1.16 5.33
N GLU A 12 10.37 -1.89 5.32
CA GLU A 12 9.86 -2.59 4.15
C GLU A 12 8.61 -1.88 3.64
N ASN A 13 8.54 -1.67 2.32
CA ASN A 13 7.37 -1.12 1.65
C ASN A 13 6.45 -2.25 1.19
N LEU A 14 5.40 -2.53 1.96
CA LEU A 14 4.50 -3.65 1.72
C LEU A 14 3.70 -3.50 0.41
N ASN A 15 3.49 -2.29 -0.07
CA ASN A 15 2.85 -2.05 -1.37
C ASN A 15 3.65 -2.63 -2.54
N VAL A 16 4.96 -2.86 -2.35
CA VAL A 16 5.86 -3.39 -3.37
C VAL A 16 6.11 -4.88 -3.15
N THR A 17 6.30 -5.29 -1.90
CA THR A 17 6.78 -6.63 -1.56
C THR A 17 5.68 -7.64 -1.29
N LEU A 18 4.49 -7.19 -0.86
CA LEU A 18 3.43 -8.07 -0.37
C LEU A 18 2.06 -7.84 -1.03
N ALA A 19 1.72 -6.59 -1.33
CA ALA A 19 0.35 -6.25 -1.72
C ALA A 19 -0.09 -6.88 -3.05
N GLU A 20 -1.32 -7.42 -3.06
CA GLU A 20 -2.03 -7.68 -4.31
C GLU A 20 -2.62 -6.38 -4.86
N GLY A 21 -2.14 -5.94 -6.01
CA GLY A 21 -2.49 -4.64 -6.61
C GLY A 21 -1.37 -3.61 -6.47
N ARG A 22 -1.64 -2.37 -6.89
CA ARG A 22 -0.63 -1.29 -6.87
C ARG A 22 -1.19 0.12 -6.80
N VAL A 23 -2.33 0.35 -7.46
CA VAL A 23 -2.92 1.69 -7.61
C VAL A 23 -3.71 2.04 -6.36
N THR A 24 -3.23 3.01 -5.59
CA THR A 24 -3.89 3.50 -4.38
C THR A 24 -4.70 4.76 -4.62
N TRP A 25 -4.51 5.41 -5.76
CA TRP A 25 -5.29 6.56 -6.20
C TRP A 25 -5.65 6.46 -7.68
N ASN A 26 -6.93 6.70 -8.00
CA ASN A 26 -7.45 6.72 -9.37
C ASN A 26 -8.46 7.86 -9.53
N ALA A 27 -8.08 8.90 -10.27
CA ALA A 27 -9.01 9.96 -10.65
C ALA A 27 -8.76 10.45 -12.07
N ARG A 28 -9.85 10.75 -12.79
CA ARG A 28 -9.81 11.42 -14.10
C ARG A 28 -8.87 10.71 -15.10
N GLU A 29 -8.96 9.38 -15.16
CA GLU A 29 -8.13 8.53 -16.04
C GLU A 29 -6.64 8.50 -15.67
N HIS A 30 -6.28 9.00 -14.49
CA HIS A 30 -4.94 8.91 -13.95
C HIS A 30 -4.90 7.93 -12.78
N GLU A 31 -3.88 7.09 -12.77
CA GLU A 31 -3.64 6.12 -11.71
C GLU A 31 -2.26 6.35 -11.10
N SER A 32 -2.16 6.22 -9.77
CA SER A 32 -0.89 6.33 -9.07
C SER A 32 -0.86 5.47 -7.80
N ALA A 33 0.36 5.16 -7.35
CA ALA A 33 0.63 4.64 -6.01
C ALA A 33 1.19 5.81 -5.18
N ILE A 34 0.37 6.40 -4.32
CA ILE A 34 0.78 7.55 -3.49
C ILE A 34 0.60 7.31 -1.99
N ASP A 35 -0.24 6.34 -1.63
CA ASP A 35 -0.38 5.82 -0.27
C ASP A 35 0.49 4.56 -0.08
N TYR A 36 1.17 4.45 1.07
CA TYR A 36 2.13 3.39 1.35
C TYR A 36 1.98 2.85 2.78
N LEU A 37 2.14 1.54 2.94
CA LEU A 37 2.33 0.87 4.23
C LEU A 37 3.80 0.48 4.35
N LEU A 38 4.50 1.19 5.25
CA LEU A 38 5.89 0.94 5.59
C LEU A 38 5.96 0.29 6.97
N VAL A 39 6.67 -0.82 7.08
CA VAL A 39 6.78 -1.58 8.32
C VAL A 39 8.23 -1.90 8.65
N ASN A 40 8.55 -2.06 9.93
CA ASN A 40 9.85 -2.63 10.31
C ASN A 40 9.81 -4.17 10.25
N GLU A 41 10.98 -4.79 10.39
CA GLU A 41 11.14 -6.25 10.36
C GLU A 41 10.18 -6.98 11.32
N ARG A 42 10.04 -6.49 12.56
CA ARG A 42 9.17 -7.13 13.55
C ARG A 42 7.69 -7.11 13.15
N MET A 43 7.22 -6.01 12.59
CA MET A 43 5.83 -5.91 12.13
C MET A 43 5.63 -6.75 10.86
N ARG A 44 6.65 -6.85 9.99
CA ARG A 44 6.60 -7.69 8.80
C ARG A 44 6.29 -9.15 9.11
N GLU A 45 6.83 -9.69 10.21
CA GLU A 45 6.56 -11.08 10.65
C GLU A 45 5.09 -11.32 11.03
N ILE A 46 4.37 -10.26 11.39
CA ILE A 46 2.97 -10.33 11.83
C ILE A 46 2.02 -10.21 10.64
N VAL A 47 2.39 -9.38 9.66
CA VAL A 47 1.55 -9.14 8.48
C VAL A 47 1.63 -10.33 7.54
N SER A 48 0.50 -11.02 7.38
CA SER A 48 0.40 -12.24 6.59
C SER A 48 -0.02 -11.97 5.16
N HIS A 49 -0.94 -11.02 4.99
CA HIS A 49 -1.47 -10.66 3.69
C HIS A 49 -1.82 -9.17 3.62
N MET A 50 -1.84 -8.67 2.39
CA MET A 50 -2.14 -7.29 2.08
C MET A 50 -2.67 -7.22 0.65
N TRP A 51 -3.66 -6.37 0.43
CA TRP A 51 -4.18 -6.10 -0.91
C TRP A 51 -4.70 -4.68 -1.00
N ILE A 52 -4.81 -4.19 -2.23
CA ILE A 52 -5.35 -2.87 -2.55
C ILE A 52 -6.73 -3.05 -3.16
N ASP A 53 -7.74 -2.56 -2.47
CA ASP A 53 -9.15 -2.74 -2.82
C ASP A 53 -9.58 -1.81 -3.95
N LYS A 54 -9.23 -2.21 -5.17
CA LYS A 54 -9.64 -1.52 -6.40
C LYS A 54 -11.09 -1.74 -6.77
N ASP A 55 -11.67 -2.84 -6.29
CA ASP A 55 -13.03 -3.26 -6.64
C ASP A 55 -14.08 -2.61 -5.72
N GLY A 56 -13.64 -1.85 -4.70
CA GLY A 56 -14.52 -1.15 -3.77
C GLY A 56 -15.32 -2.12 -2.89
N MET A 57 -14.72 -3.25 -2.49
CA MET A 57 -15.35 -4.16 -1.53
C MET A 57 -15.59 -3.48 -0.18
N VAL A 58 -14.71 -2.55 0.18
CA VAL A 58 -14.87 -1.58 1.26
C VAL A 58 -15.45 -0.31 0.65
N ASP A 59 -16.74 -0.08 0.92
CA ASP A 59 -17.46 1.08 0.38
C ASP A 59 -16.93 2.39 0.97
N ILE A 60 -16.15 3.10 0.16
CA ILE A 60 -15.63 4.44 0.44
C ILE A 60 -15.97 5.38 -0.70
N VAL A 61 -16.43 6.59 -0.36
CA VAL A 61 -16.68 7.64 -1.34
C VAL A 61 -15.40 8.48 -1.50
N SER A 62 -14.42 7.93 -2.19
CA SER A 62 -13.11 8.53 -2.43
C SER A 62 -12.57 8.16 -3.81
N ASP A 63 -11.58 8.92 -4.30
CA ASP A 63 -10.74 8.57 -5.44
C ASP A 63 -9.51 7.71 -5.05
N HIS A 64 -9.39 7.38 -3.76
CA HIS A 64 -8.39 6.44 -3.26
C HIS A 64 -8.97 5.04 -3.09
N ASN A 65 -8.15 4.02 -3.35
CA ASN A 65 -8.44 2.62 -3.04
C ASN A 65 -7.93 2.30 -1.62
N MET A 66 -8.67 1.48 -0.88
CA MET A 66 -8.25 1.10 0.47
C MET A 66 -7.06 0.14 0.45
N LEU A 67 -6.11 0.36 1.36
CA LEU A 67 -5.06 -0.61 1.68
C LEU A 67 -5.59 -1.49 2.81
N VAL A 68 -5.73 -2.78 2.55
CA VAL A 68 -6.28 -3.76 3.50
C VAL A 68 -5.18 -4.72 3.90
N MET A 69 -5.08 -5.02 5.20
CA MET A 69 -4.01 -5.80 5.81
C MET A 69 -4.57 -6.71 6.91
N ASP A 70 -4.09 -7.96 6.96
CA ASP A 70 -4.49 -9.02 7.88
C ASP A 70 -3.32 -9.80 8.50
#